data_AF-A0A315XDF0-F1
#
_entry.id   AF-A0A315XDF0-F1
#
_cell.length_a   1.000
_cell.length_b   1.000
_cell.length_c   1.000
_cell.angle_alpha   90.00
_cell.angle_beta   90.00
_cell.angle_gamma   90.00
#
_symmetry.space_group_name_H-M   'P 1'
#
loop_
_entity.id
_entity.type
_entity.pdbx_description
1 polymer ?
#
loop_
_entity_poly.entity_id
_entity_poly.type
_entity_poly.pdbx_seq_one_letter_code
_entity_poly.pdbx_strand_id
1 'polypeptide(L)'
;MNTLEGFEELSVSKEHSEVKVPIMHVELALKARYFIKGGEIGYCSLLINDVKGRGLTGKLAAAAAKYYVGRTICVFISEISEGKKLITVPALFEKEPSFDGKLDLSNLIIKTYYHNEFKKNANEVYNEHLSALIGKQISNNKDNLKINLLELPKKGIEILKSYR
;
A
#
# COMPACT_ATOMS: atom_id res chain seq x y z
N MET A 1 5.75 4.20 15.36
CA MET A 1 4.85 4.85 14.38
C MET A 1 3.47 4.85 15.00
N ASN A 2 2.89 6.03 15.21
CA ASN A 2 1.63 6.19 15.93
C ASN A 2 0.45 5.75 15.04
N THR A 3 -0.48 5.01 15.62
CA THR A 3 -1.75 4.63 14.98
C THR A 3 -2.55 5.90 14.69
N LEU A 4 -3.21 5.96 13.53
CA LEU A 4 -4.12 7.05 13.21
C LEU A 4 -5.28 7.10 14.21
N GLU A 5 -5.77 8.29 14.52
CA GLU A 5 -6.87 8.47 15.46
C GLU A 5 -8.13 7.74 14.98
N GLY A 6 -8.75 6.97 15.88
CA GLY A 6 -9.94 6.18 15.60
C GLY A 6 -9.69 4.89 14.82
N PHE A 7 -8.43 4.54 14.54
CA PHE A 7 -8.08 3.24 13.95
C PHE A 7 -7.67 2.23 15.03
N GLU A 8 -8.19 1.02 14.90
CA GLU A 8 -7.83 -0.17 15.68
C GLU A 8 -6.79 -0.98 14.91
N GLU A 9 -5.69 -1.40 15.58
CA GLU A 9 -4.71 -2.30 14.98
C GLU A 9 -5.19 -3.75 15.02
N LEU A 10 -5.02 -4.48 13.91
CA LEU A 10 -5.35 -5.89 13.80
C LEU A 10 -4.13 -6.76 14.10
N SER A 11 -4.31 -7.71 15.02
CA SER A 11 -3.39 -8.84 15.18
C SER A 11 -3.48 -9.78 13.98
N VAL A 12 -2.33 -10.09 13.39
CA VAL A 12 -2.24 -10.96 12.20
C VAL A 12 -1.21 -12.06 12.40
N SER A 13 -1.33 -13.14 11.64
CA SER A 13 -0.34 -14.22 11.66
C SER A 13 1.01 -13.76 11.09
N LYS A 14 2.07 -14.51 11.41
CA LYS A 14 3.43 -14.21 10.92
C LYS A 14 3.51 -14.10 9.39
N GLU A 15 2.74 -14.93 8.68
CA GLU A 15 2.66 -14.92 7.21
C GLU A 15 2.18 -13.56 6.66
N HIS A 16 1.25 -12.90 7.35
CA HIS A 16 0.73 -11.60 6.93
C HIS A 16 1.59 -10.45 7.44
N SER A 17 2.43 -10.66 8.46
CA SER A 17 3.31 -9.62 9.00
C SER A 17 4.57 -9.35 8.18
N GLU A 18 4.95 -10.26 7.27
CA GLU A 18 6.14 -10.12 6.43
C GLU A 18 5.80 -10.31 4.95
N VAL A 19 6.13 -9.30 4.14
CA VAL A 19 5.79 -9.28 2.71
C VAL A 19 7.03 -8.96 1.90
N LYS A 20 7.28 -9.73 0.83
CA LYS A 20 8.45 -9.55 -0.05
C LYS A 20 8.03 -9.03 -1.41
N VAL A 21 8.75 -8.02 -1.90
CA VAL A 21 8.36 -7.26 -3.09
C VAL A 21 9.53 -7.13 -4.05
N PRO A 22 9.51 -7.84 -5.19
CA PRO A 22 10.45 -7.54 -6.25
C PRO A 22 10.14 -6.19 -6.90
N ILE A 23 11.16 -5.32 -6.96
CA ILE A 23 11.15 -4.07 -7.72
C ILE A 23 12.43 -3.99 -8.54
N MET A 24 12.32 -3.98 -9.86
CA MET A 24 13.46 -3.94 -10.79
C MET A 24 14.55 -4.97 -10.41
N HIS A 25 15.73 -4.52 -9.97
CA HIS A 25 16.90 -5.33 -9.62
C HIS A 25 17.00 -5.66 -8.11
N VAL A 26 16.01 -5.27 -7.31
CA VAL A 26 16.00 -5.50 -5.86
C VAL A 26 14.71 -6.18 -5.40
N GLU A 27 14.76 -6.77 -4.21
CA GLU A 27 13.63 -7.30 -3.47
C GLU A 27 13.54 -6.57 -2.13
N LEU A 28 12.44 -5.87 -1.88
CA LEU A 28 12.15 -5.25 -0.60
C LEU A 28 11.54 -6.29 0.34
N ALA A 29 11.99 -6.33 1.59
CA ALA A 29 11.30 -7.03 2.67
C ALA A 29 10.56 -6.00 3.52
N LEU A 30 9.23 -6.13 3.59
CA LEU A 30 8.36 -5.20 4.30
C LEU A 30 7.73 -5.88 5.51
N LYS A 31 7.69 -5.16 6.63
CA LYS A 31 6.88 -5.51 7.79
C LYS A 31 5.52 -4.83 7.65
N ALA A 32 4.46 -5.64 7.58
CA ALA A 32 3.09 -5.16 7.43
C ALA A 32 2.39 -5.07 8.79
N ARG A 33 1.70 -3.95 9.02
CA ARG A 33 0.76 -3.73 10.12
C ARG A 33 -0.57 -3.29 9.52
N TYR A 34 -1.67 -3.68 10.13
CA TYR A 34 -3.00 -3.51 9.56
C TYR A 34 -3.92 -2.81 10.53
N PHE A 35 -4.76 -1.92 10.03
CA PHE A 35 -5.57 -1.04 10.84
C PHE A 35 -6.94 -0.85 10.21
N ILE A 36 -7.98 -0.74 11.04
CA ILE A 36 -9.36 -0.51 10.59
C ILE A 36 -10.03 0.58 11.43
N LYS A 37 -10.94 1.32 10.79
CA LYS A 37 -11.84 2.28 11.44
C LYS A 37 -13.27 1.84 11.14
N GLY A 38 -13.89 1.18 12.13
CA GLY A 38 -15.19 0.54 11.96
C GLY A 38 -15.16 -0.52 10.85
N GLY A 39 -16.17 -0.50 9.97
CA GLY A 39 -16.22 -1.31 8.76
C GLY A 39 -16.07 -0.51 7.46
N GLU A 40 -15.68 0.76 7.54
CA GLU A 40 -15.71 1.71 6.42
C GLU A 40 -14.33 1.88 5.74
N ILE A 41 -13.27 1.97 6.54
CA ILE A 41 -11.92 2.30 6.06
C ILE A 41 -10.90 1.39 6.75
N GLY A 42 -10.03 0.79 5.95
CA GLY A 42 -8.87 0.05 6.40
C GLY A 42 -7.58 0.64 5.82
N TYR A 43 -6.47 0.47 6.51
CA TYR A 43 -5.16 0.71 5.90
C TYR A 43 -4.10 -0.26 6.39
N CYS A 44 -3.13 -0.54 5.52
CA CYS A 44 -1.92 -1.24 5.91
C CYS A 44 -0.72 -0.30 5.86
N SER A 45 0.16 -0.47 6.84
CA SER A 45 1.44 0.21 6.95
C SER A 45 2.53 -0.81 6.64
N LEU A 46 3.26 -0.60 5.55
CA LEU A 46 4.33 -1.47 5.09
C LEU A 46 5.67 -0.78 5.34
N LEU A 47 6.34 -1.16 6.43
CA LEU A 47 7.68 -0.66 6.77
C LEU A 47 8.71 -1.42 5.95
N ILE A 48 9.49 -0.72 5.14
CA ILE A 48 10.60 -1.30 4.39
C ILE A 48 11.73 -1.60 5.39
N ASN A 49 11.91 -2.88 5.69
CA ASN A 49 12.86 -3.35 6.70
C ASN A 49 14.20 -3.73 6.09
N ASP A 50 14.21 -4.25 4.85
CA ASP A 50 15.44 -4.68 4.19
C ASP A 50 15.32 -4.61 2.65
N VAL A 51 16.47 -4.56 1.96
CA VAL A 51 16.58 -4.57 0.50
C VAL A 51 17.64 -5.59 0.08
N LYS A 52 17.20 -6.61 -0.67
CA LYS A 52 18.07 -7.65 -1.21
C LYS A 52 18.27 -7.49 -2.71
N GLY A 53 19.51 -7.43 -3.17
CA GLY A 53 19.81 -7.39 -4.61
C GLY A 53 19.53 -8.73 -5.29
N ARG A 54 18.96 -8.72 -6.50
CA ARG A 54 18.76 -9.89 -7.35
C ARG A 54 19.88 -9.98 -8.41
N GLY A 55 21.03 -10.53 -8.00
CA GLY A 55 22.20 -10.76 -8.87
C GLY A 55 23.24 -9.63 -8.85
N LEU A 56 24.50 -10.00 -8.54
CA LEU A 56 25.81 -9.30 -8.66
C LEU A 56 25.96 -7.76 -8.51
N THR A 57 24.95 -7.00 -8.09
CA THR A 57 25.02 -5.53 -8.02
C THR A 57 24.89 -5.02 -6.59
N GLY A 58 25.89 -5.33 -5.75
CA GLY A 58 25.96 -4.84 -4.36
C GLY A 58 25.81 -3.31 -4.25
N LYS A 59 26.29 -2.54 -5.24
CA LYS A 59 26.15 -1.09 -5.30
C LYS A 59 24.70 -0.62 -5.48
N LEU A 60 23.90 -1.30 -6.32
CA LEU A 60 22.49 -0.94 -6.53
C LEU A 60 21.63 -1.29 -5.31
N ALA A 61 21.86 -2.47 -4.71
CA ALA A 61 21.19 -2.86 -3.48
C ALA A 61 21.54 -1.91 -2.32
N ALA A 62 22.81 -1.53 -2.17
CA ALA A 62 23.24 -0.58 -1.14
C ALA A 62 22.66 0.83 -1.36
N ALA A 63 22.61 1.30 -2.60
CA ALA A 63 21.96 2.58 -2.93
C ALA A 63 20.46 2.53 -2.60
N ALA A 64 19.76 1.49 -3.07
CA ALA A 64 18.34 1.29 -2.77
C ALA A 64 18.08 1.18 -1.26
N ALA A 65 18.92 0.43 -0.52
CA ALA A 65 18.81 0.32 0.93
C ALA A 65 18.89 1.69 1.61
N LYS A 66 19.83 2.55 1.20
CA LYS A 66 19.98 3.91 1.72
C LYS A 66 18.74 4.78 1.49
N TYR A 67 18.05 4.60 0.37
CA TYR A 67 16.87 5.41 0.04
C TYR A 67 15.58 4.88 0.68
N TYR A 68 15.42 3.56 0.76
CA TYR A 68 14.13 2.92 1.08
C TYR A 68 14.04 2.37 2.50
N VAL A 69 15.13 1.85 3.09
CA VAL A 69 15.04 1.21 4.42
C VAL A 69 14.63 2.23 5.48
N GLY A 70 13.69 1.84 6.34
CA GLY A 70 13.10 2.72 7.36
C GLY A 70 11.96 3.60 6.86
N ARG A 71 11.67 3.60 5.56
CA ARG A 71 10.48 4.25 5.00
C ARG A 71 9.25 3.37 5.19
N THR A 72 8.10 4.01 5.36
CA THR A 72 6.81 3.33 5.47
C THR A 72 5.90 3.73 4.32
N ILE A 73 5.26 2.73 3.72
CA ILE A 73 4.23 2.89 2.70
C ILE A 73 2.88 2.68 3.38
N CYS A 74 1.97 3.66 3.27
CA CYS A 74 0.61 3.52 3.76
C CYS A 74 -0.34 3.28 2.59
N VAL A 75 -1.13 2.20 2.65
CA VAL A 75 -2.11 1.85 1.63
C VAL A 75 -3.49 1.80 2.27
N PHE A 76 -4.43 2.61 1.77
CA PHE A 76 -5.79 2.69 2.27
C PHE A 76 -6.76 1.96 1.35
N ILE A 77 -7.80 1.40 1.93
CA ILE A 77 -8.88 0.72 1.22
C ILE A 77 -10.24 1.06 1.84
N SER A 78 -11.21 1.29 0.97
CA SER A 78 -12.63 1.33 1.28
C SER A 78 -13.41 0.61 0.19
N GLU A 79 -14.52 0.00 0.57
CA GLU A 79 -15.48 -0.57 -0.37
C GLU A 79 -16.63 0.43 -0.53
N ILE A 80 -17.00 0.73 -1.79
CA ILE A 80 -18.16 1.57 -2.08
C ILE A 80 -19.39 0.69 -2.36
N SER A 81 -20.58 1.22 -2.17
CA SER A 81 -21.85 0.47 -2.25
C SER A 81 -22.09 -0.25 -3.58
N GLU A 82 -21.42 0.19 -4.66
CA GLU A 82 -21.39 -0.48 -5.98
C GLU A 82 -20.53 -1.76 -6.01
N GLY A 83 -19.97 -2.21 -4.88
CA GLY A 83 -19.08 -3.37 -4.80
C GLY A 83 -17.65 -3.13 -5.30
N LYS A 84 -17.33 -1.88 -5.69
CA LYS A 84 -15.97 -1.49 -6.10
C LYS A 84 -15.11 -1.15 -4.89
N LYS A 85 -13.80 -1.33 -5.02
CA LYS A 85 -12.83 -1.04 -3.97
C LYS A 85 -12.03 0.20 -4.36
N LEU A 86 -12.12 1.24 -3.55
CA LEU A 86 -11.23 2.39 -3.65
C LEU A 86 -9.94 2.07 -2.91
N ILE A 87 -8.80 2.15 -3.60
CA ILE A 87 -7.48 1.98 -3.01
C ILE A 87 -6.69 3.29 -3.20
N THR A 88 -6.04 3.75 -2.14
CA THR A 88 -5.10 4.87 -2.21
C THR A 88 -3.73 4.38 -1.79
N VAL A 89 -2.75 4.50 -2.69
CA VAL A 89 -1.40 3.95 -2.56
C VAL A 89 -0.38 4.98 -3.05
N PRO A 90 0.77 5.18 -2.37
CA PRO A 90 1.87 5.95 -2.96
C PRO A 90 2.34 5.36 -4.28
N ALA A 91 2.70 6.20 -5.25
CA ALA A 91 3.53 5.75 -6.36
C ALA A 91 4.98 5.60 -5.86
N LEU A 92 5.61 4.45 -6.11
CA LEU A 92 7.03 4.24 -5.82
C LEU A 92 7.96 4.74 -6.95
N PHE A 93 7.43 5.23 -8.07
CA PHE A 93 8.22 5.46 -9.28
C PHE A 93 8.57 6.92 -9.50
N GLU A 94 9.65 7.16 -10.26
CA GLU A 94 10.07 8.51 -10.67
C GLU A 94 9.30 9.01 -11.91
N LYS A 95 8.54 8.14 -12.58
CA LYS A 95 7.78 8.43 -13.79
C LYS A 95 6.33 7.97 -13.67
N GLU A 96 5.45 8.65 -14.40
CA GLU A 96 4.04 8.29 -14.55
C GLU A 96 3.93 6.88 -15.18
N PRO A 97 3.02 6.03 -14.68
CA PRO A 97 3.03 4.61 -14.96
C PRO A 97 2.27 4.30 -16.26
N SER A 98 2.75 3.32 -17.02
CA SER A 98 1.96 2.70 -18.10
C SER A 98 1.42 1.34 -17.66
N PHE A 99 0.09 1.21 -17.54
CA PHE A 99 -0.53 -0.05 -17.16
C PHE A 99 -0.45 -1.08 -18.28
N ASP A 100 0.39 -2.09 -18.08
CA ASP A 100 0.34 -3.39 -18.74
C ASP A 100 -0.95 -4.09 -18.23
N GLY A 101 -1.99 -4.17 -19.07
CA GLY A 101 -3.33 -4.69 -18.74
C GLY A 101 -3.43 -6.16 -18.28
N LYS A 102 -2.37 -6.78 -17.77
CA LYS A 102 -2.36 -8.13 -17.16
C LYS A 102 -2.99 -8.20 -15.78
N LEU A 103 -3.11 -7.09 -15.05
CA LEU A 103 -3.85 -7.04 -13.78
C LEU A 103 -5.26 -6.55 -14.05
N ASP A 104 -6.27 -7.33 -13.62
CA ASP A 104 -7.65 -6.86 -13.62
C ASP A 104 -7.85 -5.82 -12.51
N LEU A 105 -7.78 -4.55 -12.91
CA LEU A 105 -7.99 -3.39 -12.05
C LEU A 105 -9.42 -2.84 -12.17
N SER A 106 -10.33 -3.50 -12.90
CA SER A 106 -11.68 -2.98 -13.18
C SER A 106 -12.49 -2.70 -11.91
N ASN A 107 -12.23 -3.46 -10.85
CA ASN A 107 -12.86 -3.33 -9.54
C ASN A 107 -12.12 -2.37 -8.58
N LEU A 108 -11.01 -1.77 -9.03
CA LEU A 108 -10.13 -0.93 -8.22
C LEU A 108 -10.12 0.52 -8.73
N ILE A 109 -10.45 1.46 -7.86
CA ILE A 109 -10.17 2.88 -8.11
C ILE A 109 -8.83 3.18 -7.44
N ILE A 110 -7.77 3.39 -8.23
CA ILE A 110 -6.42 3.62 -7.69
C ILE A 110 -6.10 5.10 -7.75
N LYS A 111 -5.78 5.69 -6.59
CA LYS A 111 -5.21 7.04 -6.50
C LYS A 111 -3.75 6.93 -6.11
N THR A 112 -2.88 7.40 -6.99
CA THR A 112 -1.44 7.48 -6.75
C THR A 112 -0.99 8.92 -6.58
N TYR A 113 0.05 9.11 -5.77
CA TYR A 113 0.72 10.39 -5.64
C TYR A 113 2.22 10.21 -5.88
N TYR A 114 2.78 11.16 -6.62
CA TYR A 114 4.20 11.27 -6.90
C TYR A 114 4.74 12.48 -6.14
N HIS A 115 5.73 12.28 -5.27
CA HIS A 115 6.78 13.28 -5.04
C HIS A 115 7.92 12.73 -4.19
N ASN A 116 9.14 13.08 -4.62
CA ASN A 116 10.45 12.93 -4.00
C ASN A 116 10.42 12.51 -2.50
N GLU A 117 10.76 11.24 -2.25
CA GLU A 117 11.21 10.67 -0.95
C GLU A 117 10.18 10.05 0.03
N PHE A 118 8.97 9.63 -0.37
CA PHE A 118 7.99 9.02 0.57
C PHE A 118 7.64 9.91 1.77
N LYS A 119 7.62 11.24 1.59
CA LYS A 119 7.47 12.19 2.69
C LYS A 119 6.05 12.28 3.25
N LYS A 120 5.03 11.82 2.52
CA LYS A 120 3.65 11.89 3.01
C LYS A 120 3.45 10.94 4.17
N ASN A 121 3.09 11.50 5.31
CA ASN A 121 2.74 10.73 6.49
C ASN A 121 1.34 10.10 6.34
N ALA A 122 0.99 9.20 7.26
CA ALA A 122 -0.27 8.49 7.21
C ALA A 122 -1.52 9.40 7.20
N ASN A 123 -1.48 10.57 7.85
CA ASN A 123 -2.60 11.53 7.83
C ASN A 123 -2.79 12.15 6.44
N GLU A 124 -1.70 12.49 5.75
CA GLU A 124 -1.77 13.08 4.41
C GLU A 124 -2.40 12.09 3.41
N VAL A 125 -1.99 10.83 3.45
CA VAL A 125 -2.56 9.77 2.60
C VAL A 125 -4.02 9.49 2.99
N TYR A 126 -4.34 9.50 4.27
CA TYR A 126 -5.72 9.35 4.75
C TYR A 126 -6.63 10.46 4.23
N ASN A 127 -6.19 11.72 4.29
CA ASN A 127 -6.96 12.86 3.79
C ASN A 127 -7.19 12.78 2.27
N GLU A 128 -6.21 12.29 1.51
CA GLU A 128 -6.40 12.05 0.08
C GLU A 128 -7.40 10.94 -0.23
N HIS A 129 -7.40 9.90 0.60
CA HIS A 129 -8.35 8.81 0.53
C HIS A 129 -9.77 9.30 0.83
N LEU A 130 -9.94 10.06 1.92
CA LEU A 130 -11.22 10.71 2.26
C LEU A 130 -11.71 11.64 1.14
N SER A 131 -10.81 12.43 0.56
CA SER A 131 -11.16 13.31 -0.56
C SER A 131 -11.66 12.52 -1.78
N ALA A 132 -11.10 11.34 -2.04
CA ALA A 132 -11.54 10.46 -3.11
C ALA A 132 -12.87 9.73 -2.80
N LEU A 133 -13.28 9.70 -1.54
CA LEU A 133 -14.56 9.16 -1.08
C LEU A 133 -15.71 10.17 -1.12
N ILE A 134 -15.43 11.46 -1.34
CA ILE A 134 -16.47 12.50 -1.41
C ILE A 134 -17.52 12.13 -2.46
N GLY A 135 -18.79 12.16 -2.05
CA GLY A 135 -19.93 11.82 -2.92
C GLY A 135 -20.12 10.33 -3.18
N LYS A 136 -19.31 9.44 -2.57
CA LYS A 136 -19.45 7.99 -2.68
C LYS A 136 -20.10 7.44 -1.41
N GLN A 137 -21.01 6.49 -1.58
CA GLN A 137 -21.58 5.75 -0.46
C GLN A 137 -20.64 4.61 -0.08
N ILE A 138 -20.19 4.59 1.18
CA ILE A 138 -19.23 3.62 1.69
C ILE A 138 -19.98 2.41 2.27
N SER A 139 -19.53 1.21 1.94
CA SER A 139 -19.97 -0.03 2.56
C SER A 139 -19.42 -0.10 3.99
N ASN A 140 -20.27 -0.43 4.96
CA ASN A 140 -19.86 -0.63 6.36
C ASN A 140 -19.89 -2.14 6.70
N ASN A 141 -18.89 -2.88 6.20
CA ASN A 141 -18.76 -4.31 6.42
C ASN A 141 -17.35 -4.63 6.95
N LYS A 142 -17.23 -4.71 8.28
CA LYS A 142 -15.95 -4.92 8.97
C LYS A 142 -15.27 -6.24 8.59
N ASP A 143 -16.03 -7.33 8.43
CA ASP A 143 -15.46 -8.64 8.12
C ASP A 143 -14.93 -8.70 6.69
N ASN A 144 -15.69 -8.20 5.71
CA ASN A 144 -15.24 -8.13 4.33
C ASN A 144 -14.04 -7.18 4.19
N LEU A 145 -14.09 -6.01 4.86
CA LEU A 145 -12.99 -5.07 4.89
C LEU A 145 -11.71 -5.71 5.44
N LYS A 146 -11.80 -6.49 6.52
CA LYS A 146 -10.67 -7.21 7.10
C LYS A 146 -10.05 -8.21 6.12
N ILE A 147 -10.86 -8.99 5.42
CA ILE A 147 -10.38 -9.94 4.40
C ILE A 147 -9.63 -9.19 3.30
N ASN A 148 -10.25 -8.14 2.75
CA ASN A 148 -9.66 -7.33 1.69
C ASN A 148 -8.36 -6.63 2.12
N LEU A 149 -8.31 -6.20 3.37
CA LEU A 149 -7.16 -5.52 3.95
C LEU A 149 -5.95 -6.45 4.08
N LEU A 150 -6.15 -7.73 4.41
CA LEU A 150 -5.07 -8.72 4.49
C LEU A 150 -4.45 -9.04 3.12
N GLU A 151 -5.24 -8.96 2.06
CA GLU A 151 -4.78 -9.11 0.66
C GLU A 151 -4.14 -7.84 0.09
N LEU A 152 -4.38 -6.70 0.74
CA LEU A 152 -3.98 -5.38 0.25
C LEU A 152 -2.48 -5.26 -0.01
N PRO A 153 -1.55 -5.84 0.79
CA PRO A 153 -0.15 -5.81 0.45
C PRO A 153 0.10 -6.51 -0.89
N LYS A 154 -0.39 -7.73 -1.11
CA LYS A 154 -0.19 -8.46 -2.38
C LYS A 154 -0.71 -7.65 -3.57
N LYS A 155 -1.92 -7.09 -3.47
CA LYS A 155 -2.54 -6.26 -4.52
C LYS A 155 -1.82 -4.93 -4.72
N GLY A 156 -1.51 -4.23 -3.64
CA GLY A 156 -0.76 -2.96 -3.66
C GLY A 156 0.63 -3.14 -4.26
N ILE A 157 1.28 -4.28 -4.01
CA ILE A 157 2.58 -4.64 -4.56
C ILE A 157 2.52 -4.89 -6.06
N GLU A 158 1.51 -5.63 -6.52
CA GLU A 158 1.30 -5.83 -7.96
C GLU A 158 0.97 -4.51 -8.65
N ILE A 159 0.15 -3.64 -8.03
CA ILE A 159 -0.08 -2.27 -8.49
C ILE A 159 1.26 -1.54 -8.61
N LEU A 160 2.13 -1.61 -7.61
CA LEU A 160 3.46 -1.02 -7.72
C LEU A 160 4.27 -1.63 -8.88
N LYS A 161 4.28 -2.94 -9.11
CA LYS A 161 5.01 -3.54 -10.24
C LYS A 161 4.46 -3.15 -11.62
N SER A 162 3.15 -2.95 -11.74
CA SER A 162 2.48 -2.55 -12.98
C SER A 162 2.78 -1.10 -13.38
N TYR A 163 3.32 -0.31 -12.45
CA TYR A 163 3.71 1.07 -12.67
C TYR A 163 5.17 1.08 -13.16
N ARG A 164 5.39 0.70 -14.42
CA ARG A 164 6.71 0.73 -15.06
C ARG A 164 7.12 2.14 -15.47
#